data_AF-A0A7Y5BJU6-F1
#
_entry.id   AF-A0A7Y5BJU6-F1
#
_cell.length_a   1.000
_cell.length_b   1.000
_cell.length_c   1.000
_cell.angle_alpha   90.00
_cell.angle_beta   90.00
_cell.angle_gamma   90.00
#
_symmetry.space_group_name_H-M   'P 1'
#
loop_
_entity.id
_entity.type
_entity.pdbx_description
1 polymer ?
#
loop_
_entity_poly.entity_id
_entity_poly.type
_entity_poly.pdbx_seq_one_letter_code
_entity_poly.pdbx_strand_id
1 'polypeptide(L)'
;MLFFSGDRVEPKHVHISIAHDYKQSAKVWLEPETKIEMFGKLSERDMNLCLKVISKYKKVFLEMIERKLNNEKVKSIKIRKI
;
A
#
# COMPACT_ATOMS: atom_id res chain seq x y z
N MET A 1 -1.34 3.28 11.92
CA MET A 1 -0.89 4.22 10.85
C MET A 1 -0.38 3.34 9.74
N LEU A 2 -0.89 3.55 8.52
CA LEU A 2 -0.52 2.81 7.33
C LEU A 2 0.45 3.70 6.54
N PHE A 3 1.60 3.16 6.14
CA PHE A 3 2.61 3.86 5.35
C PHE A 3 2.63 3.31 3.94
N PHE A 4 2.53 4.18 2.94
CA PHE A 4 2.52 3.86 1.51
C PHE A 4 3.91 4.06 0.89
N SER A 5 4.39 3.09 0.10
CA SER A 5 5.57 3.18 -0.76
C SER A 5 5.35 2.36 -2.03
N GLY A 6 5.76 2.87 -3.20
CA GLY A 6 5.72 2.14 -4.47
C GLY A 6 7.04 2.31 -5.22
N ASP A 7 7.54 1.24 -5.83
CA ASP A 7 8.80 1.18 -6.60
C ASP A 7 8.56 1.42 -8.11
N ARG A 8 9.59 1.85 -8.84
CA ARG A 8 9.56 2.18 -10.28
C ARG A 8 9.91 1.01 -11.19
N VAL A 9 10.56 -0.03 -10.67
CA VAL A 9 11.05 -1.17 -11.46
C VAL A 9 10.05 -2.33 -11.48
N GLU A 10 9.15 -2.37 -10.50
CA GLU A 10 8.20 -3.45 -10.31
C GLU A 10 6.77 -3.06 -10.75
N PRO A 11 5.89 -4.03 -11.06
CA PRO A 11 4.47 -3.77 -11.29
C PRO A 11 3.86 -2.89 -10.17
N LYS A 12 2.86 -2.07 -10.53
CA LYS A 12 2.27 -1.06 -9.62
C LYS A 12 1.84 -1.71 -8.31
N HIS A 13 2.58 -1.45 -7.24
CA HIS A 13 2.34 -2.03 -5.93
C HIS A 13 2.47 -0.97 -4.85
N VAL A 14 1.99 -1.33 -3.66
CA VAL A 14 2.02 -0.47 -2.49
C VAL A 14 2.47 -1.27 -1.28
N HIS A 15 3.37 -0.69 -0.49
CA HIS A 15 3.69 -1.22 0.83
C HIS A 15 2.67 -0.67 1.82
N ILE A 16 2.29 -1.50 2.79
CA ILE A 16 1.42 -1.14 3.89
C ILE A 16 2.10 -1.61 5.18
N SER A 17 2.61 -0.67 5.97
CA SER A 17 3.20 -0.98 7.29
C SER A 17 2.22 -0.68 8.43
N ILE A 18 2.20 -1.50 9.47
CA ILE A 18 1.43 -1.23 10.70
C ILE A 18 2.27 -0.35 11.64
N ALA A 19 1.71 0.79 12.07
CA ALA A 19 2.38 1.78 12.95
C ALA A 19 3.19 1.25 14.13
N HIS A 20 2.78 0.13 14.73
CA HIS A 20 3.40 -0.38 15.95
C HIS A 20 4.57 -1.33 15.69
N ASP A 21 4.74 -1.80 14.45
CA ASP A 21 5.85 -2.67 14.07
C ASP A 21 6.13 -2.54 12.57
N TYR A 22 7.16 -1.77 12.22
CA TYR A 22 7.60 -1.59 10.82
C TYR A 22 8.13 -2.89 10.20
N LYS A 23 8.45 -3.91 11.00
CA LYS A 23 8.82 -5.25 10.51
C LYS A 23 7.60 -6.03 10.01
N GLN A 24 6.39 -5.56 10.33
CA GLN A 24 5.13 -6.10 9.82
C GLN A 24 4.61 -5.21 8.70
N SER A 25 4.78 -5.69 7.47
CA SER A 25 4.30 -5.00 6.30
C SER A 25 3.67 -5.95 5.29
N ALA A 26 2.76 -5.42 4.47
CA ALA A 26 2.23 -6.10 3.31
C ALA A 26 2.67 -5.36 2.06
N LYS A 27 3.12 -6.11 1.05
CA LYS A 27 3.25 -5.62 -0.32
C LYS A 27 1.98 -6.00 -1.06
N VAL A 28 1.28 -5.00 -1.58
CA VAL A 28 0.02 -5.20 -2.30
C VAL A 28 0.18 -4.76 -3.74
N TRP A 29 0.15 -5.72 -4.64
CA TRP A 29 0.12 -5.52 -6.08
C TRP A 29 -1.27 -4.99 -6.48
N LEU A 30 -1.34 -3.93 -7.29
CA LEU A 30 -2.61 -3.30 -7.68
C LEU A 30 -3.08 -3.70 -9.08
N GLU A 31 -2.14 -4.06 -9.97
CA GLU A 31 -2.37 -4.47 -11.36
C GLU A 31 -1.44 -5.67 -11.71
N PRO A 32 -1.87 -6.60 -12.57
CA PRO A 32 -3.20 -6.69 -13.22
C PRO A 32 -4.31 -7.14 -12.26
N GLU A 33 -3.99 -7.92 -11.24
CA GLU A 33 -4.91 -8.34 -10.18
C GLU A 33 -4.39 -7.89 -8.80
N THR A 34 -5.30 -7.68 -7.85
CA THR A 34 -4.90 -7.29 -6.50
C THR A 34 -4.37 -8.51 -5.75
N LYS A 35 -3.04 -8.58 -5.58
CA LYS A 35 -2.36 -9.67 -4.85
C LYS A 35 -1.67 -9.11 -3.60
N ILE A 36 -1.81 -9.80 -2.47
CA ILE A 36 -1.14 -9.45 -1.23
C ILE A 36 0.00 -10.42 -0.99
N GLU A 37 1.19 -9.88 -0.72
CA GLU A 37 2.37 -10.59 -0.28
C GLU A 37 2.75 -10.06 1.11
N MET A 38 2.83 -10.95 2.09
CA MET A 38 3.04 -10.56 3.48
C MET A 38 4.51 -10.68 3.86
N PHE A 39 5.00 -9.65 4.56
CA PHE A 39 6.28 -9.68 5.25
C PHE A 39 6.01 -9.60 6.75
N GLY A 40 6.14 -10.74 7.44
CA GLY A 40 5.90 -10.87 8.89
C GLY A 40 4.57 -11.55 9.25
N LYS A 41 4.12 -11.37 10.50
CA LYS A 41 2.90 -11.97 11.06
C LYS A 41 1.76 -10.94 11.14
N LEU A 42 1.16 -10.62 9.99
CA LEU A 42 -0.08 -9.82 9.97
C LEU A 42 -1.26 -10.68 10.44
N SER A 43 -2.14 -10.14 11.28
CA SER A 43 -3.36 -10.84 11.64
C SER A 43 -4.38 -10.80 10.48
N GLU A 44 -5.35 -11.70 10.47
CA GLU A 44 -6.46 -11.68 9.52
C GLU A 44 -7.22 -10.33 9.55
N ARG A 45 -7.36 -9.75 10.75
CA ARG A 45 -7.95 -8.42 10.94
C ARG A 45 -7.14 -7.34 10.21
N ASP A 46 -5.82 -7.40 10.30
CA ASP A 46 -4.93 -6.43 9.64
C ASP A 46 -4.97 -6.58 8.12
N MET A 47 -5.00 -7.82 7.62
CA MET A 47 -5.18 -8.10 6.18
C MET A 47 -6.50 -7.55 5.66
N ASN A 48 -7.60 -7.79 6.39
CA ASN A 48 -8.92 -7.28 6.01
C ASN A 48 -8.96 -5.74 6.01
N LEU A 49 -8.26 -5.09 6.95
CA LEU A 49 -8.12 -3.64 6.95
C LEU A 49 -7.32 -3.15 5.73
N CYS A 50 -6.21 -3.82 5.41
CA CYS A 50 -5.40 -3.53 4.23
C CYS A 50 -6.24 -3.63 2.95
N LEU A 51 -6.99 -4.72 2.77
CA LEU A 51 -7.88 -4.93 1.63
C LEU A 51 -8.94 -3.84 1.51
N LYS A 52 -9.60 -3.47 2.63
CA LYS A 52 -10.58 -2.38 2.65
C LYS A 52 -9.97 -1.04 2.23
N VAL A 53 -8.77 -0.75 2.71
CA VAL A 53 -8.03 0.47 2.35
C VAL A 53 -7.67 0.47 0.87
N ILE A 54 -7.15 -0.64 0.36
CA ILE A 54 -6.79 -0.78 -1.05
C ILE A 54 -8.01 -0.62 -1.93
N SER A 55 -9.11 -1.31 -1.62
CA SER A 55 -10.37 -1.19 -2.35
C SER A 55 -10.90 0.25 -2.37
N LYS A 56 -10.89 0.94 -1.22
CA LYS A 56 -11.38 2.31 -1.10
C LYS A 56 -10.51 3.35 -1.81
N TYR A 57 -9.19 3.16 -1.83
CA TYR A 57 -8.23 4.16 -2.30
C TYR A 57 -7.43 3.72 -3.53
N LYS A 58 -7.82 2.62 -4.20
CA LYS A 58 -7.09 2.04 -5.35
C LYS A 58 -6.74 3.10 -6.41
N LYS A 59 -7.72 3.90 -6.82
CA LYS A 59 -7.53 4.96 -7.82
C LYS A 59 -6.49 5.99 -7.38
N VAL A 60 -6.57 6.45 -6.13
CA VAL A 60 -5.62 7.41 -5.56
C VAL A 60 -4.21 6.83 -5.53
N PHE A 61 -4.07 5.55 -5.18
CA PHE A 61 -2.77 4.87 -5.21
C PHE A 61 -2.19 4.76 -6.62
N LEU A 62 -3.01 4.43 -7.62
CA LEU A 62 -2.58 4.36 -9.01
C LEU A 62 -2.11 5.74 -9.51
N GLU A 63 -2.88 6.80 -9.25
CA GLU A 63 -2.49 8.18 -9.59
C GLU A 63 -1.18 8.58 -8.89
N MET A 64 -1.00 8.22 -7.62
CA MET A 64 0.24 8.48 -6.90
C MET A 64 1.43 7.74 -7.48
N ILE A 65 1.26 6.48 -7.88
CA ILE A 65 2.31 5.70 -8.53
C ILE A 65 2.68 6.35 -9.87
N GLU A 66 1.70 6.76 -10.67
CA GLU A 66 1.95 7.44 -11.95
C GLU A 66 2.69 8.76 -11.77
N ARG A 67 2.27 9.60 -10.83
CA ARG A 67 2.99 10.82 -10.46
C ARG A 67 4.42 10.52 -10.01
N LYS A 68 4.62 9.47 -9.21
CA LYS A 68 5.94 9.05 -8.76
C LYS A 68 6.79 8.55 -9.92
N LEU A 69 6.23 7.82 -10.89
CA LEU A 69 6.91 7.38 -12.11
C LEU A 69 7.34 8.59 -12.95
N ASN A 70 6.50 9.63 -13.03
CA ASN A 70 6.78 10.90 -13.72
C ASN A 70 7.74 11.84 -12.99
N ASN A 71 8.51 11.36 -12.01
CA ASN A 71 9.42 12.18 -11.18
C ASN A 71 8.76 13.28 -10.35
N GLU A 72 7.44 13.23 -10.13
CA GLU A 72 6.78 14.19 -9.24
C GLU A 72 7.00 13.84 -7.76
N LYS A 73 6.96 14.89 -6.92
CA LYS A 73 7.00 14.73 -5.46
C LYS A 73 5.65 14.21 -4.96
N VAL A 74 5.64 12.95 -4.53
CA VAL A 74 4.47 12.31 -3.92
C VAL A 74 4.69 12.19 -2.42
N LYS A 75 3.75 12.69 -1.61
CA LYS A 75 3.77 12.57 -0.15
C LYS A 75 3.01 11.32 0.28
N SER A 76 3.47 10.68 1.36
CA SER A 76 2.78 9.54 1.97
C SER A 76 1.37 9.96 2.42
N ILE A 77 0.36 9.15 2.09
CA ILE A 77 -0.99 9.35 2.61
C ILE A 77 -1.08 8.76 4.02
N LYS A 78 -1.41 9.61 5.00
CA LYS A 78 -1.81 9.14 6.33
C LYS A 78 -3.31 8.84 6.32
N ILE A 79 -3.66 7.57 6.20
CA ILE A 79 -5.04 7.12 6.34
C ILE A 79 -5.37 7.08 7.83
N ARG A 80 -6.13 8.09 8.29
CA ARG A 80 -6.66 8.13 9.66
C ARG A 80 -7.92 7.27 9.72
N LYS A 81 -7.94 6.30 10.65
CA LYS A 81 -9.03 5.39 11.08
C LYS A 81 -10.21 5.25 10.10
N ILE A 82 -10.32 4.06 9.48
CA ILE A 82 -11.61 3.46 9.09
C ILE A 82 -12.20 2.81 10.34
#